data_AF-A0AAD4F599-F1
#
_entry.id   AF-A0AAD4F599-F1
#
_cell.length_a   1.000
_cell.length_b   1.000
_cell.length_c   1.000
_cell.angle_alpha   90.00
_cell.angle_beta   90.00
_cell.angle_gamma   90.00
#
_symmetry.space_group_name_H-M   'P 1'
#
loop_
_entity.id
_entity.type
_entity.pdbx_description
1 polymer ?
#
loop_
_entity_poly.entity_id
_entity_poly.type
_entity_poly.pdbx_seq_one_letter_code
_entity_poly.pdbx_strand_id
1 'polypeptide(L)'
;MDFLPHPTSGVEPLDIPFVADTPYVFGSDFWDFPKLHGFGDQWASLPAPRLASLAQSWLYFGTISEFLGRPIDYREFQVSRSISGKPLLPLLNEWLAAHAITAHGSTPQDAARNEDQKQVLYEHARFLDAVIQLAEDFDKVSQSHVKPLPTIVLSVKVLCITLRTVLWDLARGDIEDALRPWPSPAIRMRREIVPAVDTVGKQTLSPSAQLMLDVLRLRGWCPFYARKVLTSYNYALAYYFTRLFRTYSPGLSHRSCSDDECVASNADIFSYVPKHARRGCLCQPKAAPMDQIRAIIEDGGVPLIRLRGSSKTGSVNCDAFTHT
;
A
#
# COMPACT_ATOMS: atom_id res chain seq x y z
N MET A 1 10.54 6.57 -8.08
CA MET A 1 9.21 6.84 -7.46
C MET A 1 9.28 8.10 -6.59
N ASP A 2 9.86 9.17 -7.13
CA ASP A 2 10.09 10.46 -6.46
C ASP A 2 9.00 11.51 -6.78
N PHE A 3 7.95 11.11 -7.50
CA PHE A 3 6.70 11.88 -7.64
C PHE A 3 5.80 11.78 -6.39
N LEU A 4 6.10 10.85 -5.48
CA LEU A 4 5.37 10.70 -4.22
C LEU A 4 5.86 11.69 -3.16
N PRO A 5 4.99 12.07 -2.20
CA PRO A 5 5.39 12.88 -1.05
C PRO A 5 6.60 12.28 -0.32
N HIS A 6 7.51 13.16 0.09
CA HIS A 6 8.72 12.79 0.81
C HIS A 6 8.49 12.95 2.32
N PRO A 7 8.82 11.93 3.15
CA PRO A 7 8.75 12.11 4.59
C PRO A 7 9.81 13.11 5.05
N THR A 8 9.44 14.05 5.92
CA THR A 8 10.33 15.12 6.44
C THR A 8 11.60 14.58 7.11
N SER A 9 11.54 13.39 7.71
CA SER A 9 12.68 12.73 8.35
C SER A 9 12.89 11.31 7.79
N GLY A 10 12.74 11.17 6.48
CA GLY A 10 12.79 9.88 5.78
C GLY A 10 14.08 9.60 5.04
N VAL A 11 14.06 8.49 4.30
CA VAL A 11 15.12 8.08 3.38
C VAL A 11 14.75 8.45 1.95
N GLU A 12 15.78 8.63 1.13
CA GLU A 12 15.65 8.78 -0.31
C GLU A 12 14.82 7.65 -0.94
N PRO A 13 14.09 7.94 -2.04
CA PRO A 13 13.35 6.94 -2.79
C PRO A 13 14.22 5.76 -3.23
N LEU A 14 13.60 4.60 -3.48
CA LEU A 14 14.30 3.50 -4.13
C LEU A 14 14.75 3.94 -5.54
N ASP A 15 16.02 3.67 -5.84
CA ASP A 15 16.59 3.88 -7.15
C ASP A 15 16.03 2.86 -8.14
N ILE A 16 15.45 3.35 -9.24
CA ILE A 16 14.86 2.51 -10.29
C ILE A 16 15.76 2.66 -11.51
N PRO A 17 16.46 1.61 -11.95
CA PRO A 17 17.36 1.73 -13.08
C PRO A 17 16.58 1.96 -14.37
N PHE A 18 17.12 2.80 -15.25
CA PHE A 18 16.61 3.01 -16.60
C PHE A 18 17.13 1.88 -17.50
N VAL A 19 16.25 0.95 -17.87
CA VAL A 19 16.52 -0.25 -18.67
C VAL A 19 15.63 -0.37 -19.90
N ALA A 20 14.67 0.53 -20.09
CA ALA A 20 13.80 0.59 -21.26
C ALA A 20 14.63 0.79 -22.54
N ASP A 21 14.63 -0.23 -23.40
CA ASP A 21 15.36 -0.24 -24.68
C ASP A 21 14.45 -0.03 -25.90
N THR A 22 13.15 -0.25 -25.74
CA THR A 22 12.17 -0.21 -26.82
C THR A 22 11.05 0.74 -26.45
N PRO A 23 10.81 1.84 -27.18
CA PRO A 23 9.77 2.81 -26.80
C PRO A 23 8.37 2.20 -26.93
N TYR A 24 7.48 2.59 -26.04
CA TYR A 24 6.05 2.32 -26.21
C TYR A 24 5.51 3.12 -27.40
N VAL A 25 4.75 2.46 -28.27
CA VAL A 25 4.12 3.10 -29.44
C VAL A 25 2.68 3.43 -29.10
N PHE A 26 2.43 4.70 -28.77
CA PHE A 26 1.09 5.20 -28.50
C PHE A 26 0.19 5.10 -29.73
N GLY A 27 -1.08 4.76 -29.51
CA GLY A 27 -2.10 4.61 -30.56
C GLY A 27 -2.26 3.18 -31.12
N SER A 28 -1.41 2.24 -30.69
CA SER A 28 -1.70 0.80 -30.81
C SER A 28 -2.43 0.29 -29.57
N ASP A 29 -3.16 -0.82 -29.67
CA ASP A 29 -3.77 -1.43 -28.48
C ASP A 29 -2.67 -1.77 -27.45
N PHE A 30 -2.82 -1.26 -26.22
CA PHE A 30 -1.89 -1.49 -25.12
C PHE A 30 -1.57 -2.97 -24.93
N TRP A 31 -2.54 -3.85 -25.14
CA TRP A 31 -2.40 -5.29 -24.94
C TRP A 31 -1.65 -6.02 -26.07
N ASP A 32 -1.52 -5.40 -27.23
CA ASP A 32 -0.81 -5.97 -28.38
C ASP A 32 0.70 -5.69 -28.34
N PHE A 33 1.18 -4.92 -27.37
CA PHE A 33 2.61 -4.57 -27.25
C PHE A 33 3.55 -5.79 -27.32
N PRO A 34 3.32 -6.92 -26.62
CA PRO A 34 4.19 -8.10 -26.75
C PRO A 34 4.21 -8.70 -28.15
N LYS A 35 3.06 -8.70 -28.85
CA LYS A 35 2.96 -9.24 -30.22
C LYS A 35 3.70 -8.35 -31.21
N LEU A 36 3.51 -7.03 -31.10
CA LEU A 36 4.17 -6.04 -31.96
C LEU A 36 5.70 -6.08 -31.86
N HIS A 37 6.22 -6.50 -30.71
CA HIS A 37 7.66 -6.60 -30.47
C HIS A 37 8.20 -8.04 -30.59
N GLY A 38 7.40 -8.98 -31.09
CA GLY A 38 7.84 -10.34 -31.43
C GLY A 38 7.92 -11.32 -30.25
N PHE A 39 7.31 -11.01 -29.11
CA PHE A 39 7.31 -11.87 -27.91
C PHE A 39 5.99 -12.62 -27.71
N GLY A 40 4.88 -12.12 -28.27
CA GLY A 40 3.56 -12.76 -28.20
C GLY A 40 3.20 -13.24 -26.79
N ASP A 41 2.66 -14.46 -26.68
CA ASP A 41 2.26 -15.07 -25.39
C ASP A 41 3.45 -15.65 -24.60
N GLN A 42 4.66 -15.65 -25.17
CA GLN A 42 5.85 -16.27 -24.58
C GLN A 42 6.70 -15.31 -23.76
N TRP A 43 6.24 -14.07 -23.55
CA TRP A 43 6.99 -13.03 -22.83
C TRP A 43 7.44 -13.49 -21.44
N ALA A 44 6.65 -14.31 -20.74
CA ALA A 44 6.95 -14.82 -19.40
C ALA A 44 8.21 -15.72 -19.32
N SER A 45 8.65 -16.26 -20.45
CA SER A 45 9.85 -17.11 -20.57
C SER A 45 11.13 -16.32 -20.90
N LEU A 46 11.02 -15.00 -21.08
CA LEU A 46 12.17 -14.17 -21.42
C LEU A 46 13.19 -14.08 -20.27
N PRO A 47 14.48 -13.84 -20.58
CA PRO A 47 15.48 -13.55 -19.55
C PRO A 47 15.15 -12.29 -18.73
N ALA A 48 15.55 -12.27 -17.46
CA ALA A 48 15.23 -11.19 -16.51
C ALA A 48 15.57 -9.78 -17.01
N PRO A 49 16.72 -9.52 -17.68
CA PRO A 49 17.00 -8.19 -18.23
C PRO A 49 15.99 -7.77 -19.31
N ARG A 50 15.52 -8.71 -20.12
CA ARG A 50 14.53 -8.46 -21.18
C ARG A 50 13.14 -8.27 -20.59
N LEU A 51 12.77 -9.07 -19.59
CA LEU A 51 11.54 -8.85 -18.81
C LEU A 51 11.53 -7.47 -18.13
N ALA A 52 12.66 -7.06 -17.56
CA ALA A 52 12.81 -5.77 -16.91
C ALA A 52 12.65 -4.60 -17.90
N SER A 53 13.31 -4.66 -19.06
CA SER A 53 13.11 -3.68 -20.13
C SER A 53 11.65 -3.64 -20.59
N LEU A 54 11.07 -4.82 -20.87
CA LEU A 54 9.70 -4.94 -21.35
C LEU A 54 8.69 -4.39 -20.33
N ALA A 55 8.81 -4.73 -19.05
CA ALA A 55 7.96 -4.19 -17.99
C ALA A 55 8.06 -2.67 -17.87
N GLN A 56 9.27 -2.10 -18.03
CA GLN A 56 9.47 -0.66 -17.94
C GLN A 56 8.94 0.08 -19.17
N SER A 57 9.26 -0.39 -20.37
CA SER A 57 8.74 0.19 -21.61
C SER A 57 7.22 0.09 -21.70
N TRP A 58 6.67 -1.08 -21.43
CA TRP A 58 5.24 -1.36 -21.59
C TRP A 58 4.42 -0.87 -20.41
N LEU A 59 4.68 -1.38 -19.21
CA LEU A 59 3.79 -1.16 -18.07
C LEU A 59 4.08 0.15 -17.32
N TYR A 60 5.31 0.67 -17.37
CA TYR A 60 5.60 1.96 -16.76
C TYR A 60 5.29 3.09 -17.74
N PHE A 61 6.03 3.18 -18.85
CA PHE A 61 5.88 4.28 -19.80
C PHE A 61 4.62 4.19 -20.66
N GLY A 62 4.21 2.97 -21.07
CA GLY A 62 2.96 2.78 -21.79
C GLY A 62 1.75 3.18 -20.95
N THR A 63 1.70 2.80 -19.68
CA THR A 63 0.61 3.22 -18.78
C THR A 63 0.54 4.72 -18.59
N ILE A 64 1.68 5.43 -18.49
CA ILE A 64 1.67 6.89 -18.44
C ILE A 64 1.10 7.47 -19.75
N SER A 65 1.53 6.95 -20.90
CA SER A 65 1.07 7.44 -22.22
C SER A 65 -0.42 7.23 -22.43
N GLU A 66 -0.91 6.02 -22.15
CA GLU A 66 -2.33 5.66 -22.26
C GLU A 66 -3.19 6.45 -21.27
N PHE A 67 -2.75 6.60 -20.01
CA PHE A 67 -3.48 7.38 -19.02
C PHE A 67 -3.59 8.87 -19.41
N LEU A 68 -2.52 9.43 -19.97
CA LEU A 68 -2.53 10.83 -20.43
C LEU A 68 -3.24 11.02 -21.78
N GLY A 69 -3.55 9.93 -22.49
CA GLY A 69 -4.13 9.96 -23.83
C GLY A 69 -3.20 10.56 -24.89
N ARG A 70 -1.88 10.54 -24.68
CA ARG A 70 -0.90 11.11 -25.62
C ARG A 70 0.47 10.43 -25.49
N PRO A 71 1.31 10.44 -26.55
CA PRO A 71 2.68 9.95 -26.45
C PRO A 71 3.50 10.81 -25.47
N ILE A 72 4.44 10.16 -24.77
CA ILE A 72 5.41 10.82 -23.90
C ILE A 72 6.83 10.57 -24.40
N ASP A 73 7.74 11.52 -24.18
CA ASP A 73 9.17 11.25 -24.32
C ASP A 73 9.69 10.59 -23.03
N TYR A 74 9.79 9.26 -23.05
CA TYR A 74 10.30 8.46 -21.93
C TYR A 74 11.75 8.83 -21.53
N ARG A 75 12.52 9.50 -22.39
CA ARG A 75 13.89 9.96 -22.08
C ARG A 75 13.91 11.12 -21.11
N GLU A 76 12.85 11.92 -21.03
CA GLU A 76 12.72 12.99 -20.03
C GLU A 76 12.69 12.44 -18.59
N PHE A 77 12.27 11.19 -18.44
CA PHE A 77 12.26 10.47 -17.17
C PHE A 77 13.63 9.90 -16.79
N GLN A 78 14.62 9.94 -17.69
CA GLN A 78 15.97 9.44 -17.40
C GLN A 78 16.81 10.50 -16.67
N VAL A 79 17.31 10.13 -15.49
CA VAL A 79 18.30 10.91 -14.76
C VAL A 79 19.52 10.02 -14.50
N SER A 80 20.62 10.30 -15.19
CA SER A 80 21.82 9.44 -15.19
C SER A 80 21.49 8.00 -15.63
N ARG A 81 21.53 7.02 -14.72
CA ARG A 81 21.21 5.61 -14.98
C ARG A 81 19.86 5.17 -14.41
N SER A 82 19.04 6.13 -13.98
CA SER A 82 17.83 5.87 -13.20
C SER A 82 16.61 6.61 -13.74
N ILE A 83 15.42 6.20 -13.29
CA ILE A 83 14.15 6.86 -13.58
C ILE A 83 13.80 7.86 -12.48
N SER A 84 13.52 9.09 -12.92
CA SER A 84 12.82 10.12 -12.17
C SER A 84 11.38 10.19 -12.65
N GLY A 85 10.44 10.17 -11.71
CA GLY A 85 9.03 10.42 -11.96
C GLY A 85 8.64 11.89 -11.81
N LYS A 86 9.57 12.82 -11.50
CA LYS A 86 9.26 14.26 -11.46
C LYS A 86 8.61 14.80 -12.74
N PRO A 87 8.99 14.38 -13.96
CA PRO A 87 8.33 14.83 -15.19
C PRO A 87 6.83 14.49 -15.24
N LEU A 88 6.38 13.49 -14.47
CA LEU A 88 4.96 13.12 -14.39
C LEU A 88 4.11 14.24 -13.75
N LEU A 89 4.66 15.02 -12.82
CA LEU A 89 3.89 16.02 -12.07
C LEU A 89 3.26 17.11 -12.95
N PRO A 90 4.00 17.83 -13.82
CA PRO A 90 3.40 18.82 -14.71
C PRO A 90 2.41 18.19 -15.69
N LEU A 91 2.68 16.98 -16.20
CA LEU A 91 1.79 16.26 -17.11
C LEU A 91 0.46 15.90 -16.43
N LEU A 92 0.52 15.42 -15.18
CA LEU A 92 -0.68 15.13 -14.40
C LEU A 92 -1.45 16.39 -14.04
N ASN A 93 -0.80 17.49 -13.71
CA ASN A 93 -1.48 18.75 -13.43
C ASN A 93 -2.26 19.28 -14.64
N GLU A 94 -1.67 19.17 -15.84
CA GLU A 94 -2.35 19.52 -17.09
C GLU A 94 -3.55 18.61 -17.35
N TRP A 95 -3.37 17.30 -17.19
CA TRP A 95 -4.44 16.31 -17.35
C TRP A 95 -5.57 16.53 -16.34
N LEU A 96 -5.23 16.79 -15.08
CA LEU A 96 -6.17 17.10 -14.00
C LEU A 96 -7.00 18.35 -14.31
N ALA A 97 -6.36 19.41 -14.82
CA ALA A 97 -7.04 20.63 -15.20
C ALA A 97 -8.05 20.40 -16.34
N ALA A 98 -7.72 19.54 -17.31
CA ALA A 98 -8.61 19.16 -18.40
C ALA A 98 -9.78 18.27 -17.96
N HIS A 99 -9.60 17.49 -16.88
CA HIS A 99 -10.57 16.50 -16.38
C HIS A 99 -11.20 16.88 -15.04
N ALA A 100 -11.12 18.14 -14.62
CA ALA A 100 -11.83 18.64 -13.44
C ALA A 100 -13.36 18.60 -13.67
N ILE A 101 -14.10 17.95 -12.77
CA ILE A 101 -15.57 17.95 -12.79
C ILE A 101 -16.06 19.17 -12.00
N THR A 102 -16.83 20.05 -12.63
CA THR A 102 -17.43 21.21 -11.95
C THR A 102 -18.72 20.80 -11.24
N ALA A 103 -18.73 20.88 -9.92
CA ALA A 103 -19.85 20.48 -9.05
C ALA A 103 -21.12 21.36 -9.14
N HIS A 104 -21.18 22.35 -10.03
CA HIS A 104 -22.25 23.37 -10.06
C HIS A 104 -22.99 23.49 -11.39
N GLY A 105 -22.92 22.46 -12.24
CA GLY A 105 -23.70 22.40 -13.48
C GLY A 105 -25.20 22.40 -13.18
N SER A 106 -25.88 23.53 -13.40
CA SER A 106 -27.32 23.67 -13.15
C SER A 106 -28.16 23.32 -14.39
N THR A 107 -27.51 22.95 -15.50
CA THR A 107 -28.18 22.68 -16.78
C THR A 107 -28.13 21.21 -17.18
N PRO A 108 -29.10 20.71 -17.98
CA PRO A 108 -29.06 19.35 -18.52
C PRO A 108 -27.83 19.04 -19.38
N GLN A 109 -27.23 20.04 -20.05
CA GLN A 109 -25.99 19.87 -20.82
C GLN A 109 -24.78 19.63 -19.91
N ASP A 110 -24.71 20.32 -18.77
CA ASP A 110 -23.66 20.09 -17.79
C ASP A 110 -23.76 18.69 -17.17
N ALA A 111 -24.99 18.21 -16.93
CA ALA A 111 -25.22 16.86 -16.44
C ALA A 111 -24.76 15.78 -17.43
N ALA A 112 -25.07 15.94 -18.73
CA ALA A 112 -24.61 15.01 -19.77
C ALA A 112 -23.07 15.00 -19.89
N ARG A 113 -22.45 16.18 -19.89
CA ARG A 113 -20.98 16.32 -19.93
C ARG A 113 -20.31 15.68 -18.70
N ASN A 114 -20.92 15.83 -17.51
CA ASN A 114 -20.42 15.21 -16.29
C ASN A 114 -20.51 13.68 -16.34
N GLU A 115 -21.57 13.12 -16.93
CA GLU A 115 -21.70 11.67 -17.16
C GLU A 115 -20.66 11.12 -18.16
N ASP A 116 -20.43 11.82 -19.28
CA ASP A 116 -19.37 11.44 -20.22
C ASP A 116 -17.99 11.45 -19.54
N GLN A 117 -17.71 12.49 -18.75
CA GLN A 117 -16.45 12.62 -18.04
C GLN A 117 -16.27 11.54 -16.96
N LYS A 118 -17.35 11.20 -16.25
CA LYS A 118 -17.41 10.08 -15.32
C LYS A 118 -17.11 8.74 -16.00
N GLN A 119 -17.67 8.50 -17.18
CA GLN A 119 -17.39 7.30 -17.98
C GLN A 119 -15.92 7.22 -18.39
N VAL A 120 -15.31 8.34 -18.79
CA VAL A 120 -13.87 8.42 -19.07
C VAL A 120 -13.05 8.04 -17.84
N LEU A 121 -13.35 8.59 -16.66
CA LEU A 121 -12.65 8.23 -15.42
C LEU A 121 -12.82 6.74 -15.07
N TYR A 122 -14.00 6.17 -15.33
CA TYR A 122 -14.27 4.75 -15.13
C TYR A 122 -13.36 3.87 -15.99
N GLU A 123 -13.23 4.20 -17.27
CA GLU A 123 -12.39 3.47 -18.22
C GLU A 123 -10.92 3.52 -17.82
N HIS A 124 -10.43 4.68 -17.38
CA HIS A 124 -9.07 4.83 -16.86
C HIS A 124 -8.84 3.95 -15.62
N ALA A 125 -9.78 3.90 -14.68
CA ALA A 125 -9.62 3.04 -13.50
C ALA A 125 -9.61 1.55 -13.85
N ARG A 126 -10.48 1.12 -14.78
CA ARG A 126 -10.49 -0.26 -15.28
C ARG A 126 -9.17 -0.62 -15.96
N PHE A 127 -8.64 0.29 -16.77
CA PHE A 127 -7.33 0.14 -17.40
C PHE A 127 -6.22 -0.04 -16.35
N LEU A 128 -6.15 0.84 -15.34
CA LEU A 128 -5.16 0.75 -14.27
C LEU A 128 -5.28 -0.55 -13.46
N ASP A 129 -6.51 -1.00 -13.15
CA ASP A 129 -6.72 -2.28 -12.46
C ASP A 129 -6.21 -3.46 -13.32
N ALA A 130 -6.41 -3.43 -14.64
CA ALA A 130 -5.89 -4.45 -15.55
C ALA A 130 -4.35 -4.44 -15.63
N VAL A 131 -3.73 -3.25 -15.62
CA VAL A 131 -2.26 -3.12 -15.57
C VAL A 131 -1.69 -3.66 -14.25
N ILE A 132 -2.36 -3.42 -13.12
CA ILE A 132 -1.95 -3.98 -11.82
C ILE A 132 -1.98 -5.52 -11.86
N GLN A 133 -3.03 -6.11 -12.42
CA GLN A 133 -3.11 -7.57 -12.58
C GLN A 133 -1.98 -8.13 -13.44
N LEU A 134 -1.69 -7.47 -14.56
CA LEU A 134 -0.56 -7.85 -15.40
C LEU A 134 0.77 -7.71 -14.65
N ALA A 135 0.95 -6.66 -13.85
CA ALA A 135 2.13 -6.49 -13.00
C ALA A 135 2.23 -7.60 -11.92
N GLU A 136 1.12 -8.12 -11.41
CA GLU A 136 1.10 -9.32 -10.56
C GLU A 136 1.52 -10.58 -11.33
N ASP A 137 1.19 -10.70 -12.61
CA ASP A 137 1.67 -11.81 -13.43
C ASP A 137 3.18 -11.77 -13.66
N PHE A 138 3.79 -10.58 -13.76
CA PHE A 138 5.26 -10.43 -13.73
C PHE A 138 5.88 -10.91 -12.42
N ASP A 139 5.20 -10.72 -11.29
CA ASP A 139 5.69 -11.23 -9.99
C ASP A 139 5.63 -12.77 -9.91
N LYS A 140 4.78 -13.42 -10.72
CA LYS A 140 4.60 -14.89 -10.76
C LYS A 140 5.59 -15.61 -11.69
N VAL A 141 6.31 -14.90 -12.57
CA VAL A 141 7.25 -15.56 -13.49
C VAL A 141 8.47 -16.13 -12.75
N SER A 142 9.13 -17.15 -13.31
CA SER A 142 10.25 -17.84 -12.64
C SER A 142 11.43 -16.91 -12.31
N GLN A 143 11.69 -15.91 -13.14
CA GLN A 143 12.79 -14.95 -12.98
C GLN A 143 12.39 -13.68 -12.23
N SER A 144 11.20 -13.64 -11.64
CA SER A 144 10.61 -12.43 -11.04
C SER A 144 11.41 -11.86 -9.87
N HIS A 145 12.21 -12.69 -9.19
CA HIS A 145 13.07 -12.30 -8.07
C HIS A 145 14.40 -11.66 -8.51
N VAL A 146 14.77 -11.73 -9.79
CA VAL A 146 16.06 -11.27 -10.30
C VAL A 146 16.04 -9.76 -10.51
N LYS A 147 16.96 -9.03 -9.86
CA LYS A 147 17.08 -7.57 -10.03
C LYS A 147 17.47 -7.21 -11.48
N PRO A 148 16.91 -6.11 -12.04
CA PRO A 148 16.09 -5.09 -11.38
C PRO A 148 14.56 -5.30 -11.46
N LEU A 149 14.09 -6.46 -11.91
CA LEU A 149 12.68 -6.70 -12.22
C LEU A 149 11.72 -6.41 -11.04
N PRO A 150 11.93 -6.91 -9.79
CA PRO A 150 11.03 -6.59 -8.68
C PRO A 150 10.90 -5.08 -8.42
N THR A 151 11.97 -4.31 -8.62
CA THR A 151 11.98 -2.87 -8.37
C THR A 151 11.17 -2.12 -9.42
N ILE A 152 11.22 -2.57 -10.67
CA ILE A 152 10.45 -2.01 -11.78
C ILE A 152 8.96 -2.37 -11.61
N VAL A 153 8.64 -3.63 -11.34
CA VAL A 153 7.25 -4.08 -11.10
C VAL A 153 6.64 -3.35 -9.91
N LEU A 154 7.38 -3.19 -8.81
CA LEU A 154 6.95 -2.35 -7.68
C LEU A 154 6.62 -0.91 -8.13
N SER A 155 7.48 -0.31 -8.96
CA SER A 155 7.25 1.06 -9.43
C SER A 155 5.99 1.22 -10.30
N VAL A 156 5.67 0.20 -11.10
CA VAL A 156 4.43 0.13 -11.90
C VAL A 156 3.21 0.04 -10.97
N LYS A 157 3.25 -0.85 -9.98
CA LYS A 157 2.16 -1.00 -8.99
C LYS A 157 1.91 0.29 -8.23
N VAL A 158 2.98 0.94 -7.76
CA VAL A 158 2.91 2.23 -7.06
C VAL A 158 2.36 3.34 -7.96
N LEU A 159 2.80 3.42 -9.22
CA LEU A 159 2.28 4.35 -10.22
C LEU A 159 0.76 4.16 -10.40
N CYS A 160 0.31 2.94 -10.72
CA CYS A 160 -1.10 2.67 -10.99
C CYS A 160 -1.99 2.97 -9.79
N ILE A 161 -1.56 2.59 -8.57
CA ILE A 161 -2.30 2.91 -7.34
C ILE A 161 -2.40 4.42 -7.14
N THR A 162 -1.31 5.17 -7.41
CA THR A 162 -1.31 6.63 -7.26
C THR A 162 -2.25 7.29 -8.27
N LEU A 163 -2.17 6.91 -9.55
CA LEU A 163 -3.06 7.42 -10.60
C LEU A 163 -4.52 7.10 -10.29
N ARG A 164 -4.79 5.90 -9.76
CA ARG A 164 -6.14 5.53 -9.33
C ARG A 164 -6.65 6.48 -8.24
N THR A 165 -5.85 6.79 -7.21
CA THR A 165 -6.22 7.79 -6.19
C THR A 165 -6.53 9.16 -6.79
N VAL A 166 -5.79 9.58 -7.82
CA VAL A 166 -6.06 10.83 -8.55
C VAL A 166 -7.43 10.81 -9.23
N LEU A 167 -7.79 9.71 -9.90
CA LEU A 167 -9.13 9.55 -10.52
C LEU A 167 -10.25 9.67 -9.48
N TRP A 168 -10.06 9.05 -8.30
CA TRP A 168 -11.02 9.13 -7.19
C TRP A 168 -11.17 10.55 -6.64
N ASP A 169 -10.06 11.29 -6.59
CA ASP A 169 -10.08 12.68 -6.11
C ASP A 169 -10.79 13.62 -7.08
N LEU A 170 -10.70 13.37 -8.38
CA LEU A 170 -11.48 14.08 -9.40
C LEU A 170 -12.98 13.74 -9.35
N ALA A 171 -13.30 12.52 -8.96
CA ALA A 171 -14.66 12.02 -8.84
C ALA A 171 -15.45 12.56 -7.62
N ARG A 172 -14.82 13.34 -6.72
CA ARG A 172 -15.38 13.83 -5.45
C ARG A 172 -16.68 14.64 -5.64
N GLY A 173 -17.83 13.95 -5.66
CA GLY A 173 -19.14 14.58 -5.66
C GLY A 173 -20.32 13.63 -5.81
N ASP A 174 -20.34 12.76 -6.83
CA ASP A 174 -21.59 12.11 -7.29
C ASP A 174 -21.44 10.66 -7.79
N ILE A 175 -20.32 9.97 -7.52
CA ILE A 175 -20.18 8.58 -7.95
C ILE A 175 -20.86 7.58 -6.99
N GLU A 176 -21.33 8.04 -5.82
CA GLU A 176 -22.07 7.15 -4.91
C GLU A 176 -23.44 6.71 -5.46
N ASP A 177 -24.07 7.51 -6.34
CA ASP A 177 -25.43 7.23 -6.83
C ASP A 177 -25.57 7.03 -8.37
N ALA A 178 -24.69 7.57 -9.21
CA ALA A 178 -24.97 7.66 -10.66
C ALA A 178 -24.39 6.53 -11.53
N LEU A 179 -23.27 5.91 -11.15
CA LEU A 179 -22.57 4.95 -12.01
C LEU A 179 -22.59 3.54 -11.43
N ARG A 180 -23.53 2.71 -11.89
CA ARG A 180 -23.31 1.27 -11.88
C ARG A 180 -22.43 0.92 -13.07
N PRO A 181 -21.30 0.19 -12.90
CA PRO A 181 -20.92 -0.62 -11.75
C PRO A 181 -19.66 -0.08 -11.06
N TRP A 182 -19.66 1.16 -10.56
CA TRP A 182 -18.56 1.66 -9.76
C TRP A 182 -18.56 1.01 -8.36
N PRO A 183 -17.39 0.71 -7.77
CA PRO A 183 -17.31 0.14 -6.43
C PRO A 183 -17.93 1.07 -5.39
N SER A 184 -18.86 0.57 -4.57
CA SER A 184 -19.39 1.33 -3.42
C SER A 184 -18.26 1.72 -2.45
N PRO A 185 -18.44 2.73 -1.56
CA PRO A 185 -17.44 3.12 -0.56
C PRO A 185 -16.91 1.94 0.29
N ALA A 186 -17.74 0.92 0.55
CA ALA A 186 -17.31 -0.31 1.24
C ALA A 186 -16.45 -1.24 0.36
N ILE A 187 -16.70 -1.28 -0.96
CA ILE A 187 -15.82 -1.97 -1.92
C ILE A 187 -14.54 -1.16 -2.14
N ARG A 188 -14.59 0.18 -2.13
CA ARG A 188 -13.42 1.07 -2.10
C ARG A 188 -12.52 0.76 -0.92
N MET A 189 -13.05 0.72 0.30
CA MET A 189 -12.27 0.37 1.48
C MET A 189 -11.63 -1.02 1.31
N ARG A 190 -12.34 -2.01 0.74
CA ARG A 190 -11.74 -3.32 0.43
C ARG A 190 -10.71 -3.31 -0.70
N ARG A 191 -10.85 -2.45 -1.73
CA ARG A 191 -9.96 -2.35 -2.91
C ARG A 191 -8.72 -1.48 -2.67
N GLU A 192 -8.84 -0.41 -1.90
CA GLU A 192 -7.74 0.46 -1.47
C GLU A 192 -6.91 -0.16 -0.34
N ILE A 193 -7.53 -1.06 0.44
CA ILE A 193 -6.86 -1.89 1.45
C ILE A 193 -6.43 -3.24 0.86
N VAL A 194 -6.49 -3.46 -0.47
CA VAL A 194 -5.85 -4.67 -1.05
C VAL A 194 -4.40 -4.63 -0.61
N PRO A 195 -3.98 -5.55 0.26
CA PRO A 195 -2.66 -5.45 0.84
C PRO A 195 -1.60 -5.61 -0.24
N ALA A 196 -0.38 -5.17 0.03
CA ALA A 196 0.80 -5.51 -0.74
C ALA A 196 1.20 -7.00 -0.55
N VAL A 197 0.22 -7.89 -0.54
CA VAL A 197 0.34 -9.34 -0.58
C VAL A 197 -0.76 -9.92 -1.46
N ASP A 198 -0.35 -10.83 -2.33
CA ASP A 198 -1.28 -11.49 -3.23
C ASP A 198 -1.88 -12.69 -2.49
N THR A 199 -3.22 -12.75 -2.45
CA THR A 199 -4.07 -13.81 -1.85
C THR A 199 -4.10 -13.88 -0.30
N VAL A 200 -5.29 -13.63 0.27
CA VAL A 200 -5.63 -13.97 1.66
C VAL A 200 -5.38 -15.47 1.87
N GLY A 201 -4.42 -15.82 2.74
CA GLY A 201 -4.15 -17.21 3.14
C GLY A 201 -2.91 -17.88 2.54
N LYS A 202 -2.15 -17.24 1.64
CA LYS A 202 -0.83 -17.74 1.22
C LYS A 202 0.30 -17.06 1.99
N GLN A 203 1.25 -17.84 2.50
CA GLN A 203 2.39 -17.33 3.29
C GLN A 203 3.46 -16.63 2.44
N THR A 204 3.42 -16.76 1.10
CA THR A 204 4.48 -16.31 0.19
C THR A 204 4.22 -14.89 -0.31
N LEU A 205 5.16 -13.97 -0.03
CA LEU A 205 5.13 -12.61 -0.56
C LEU A 205 5.52 -12.60 -2.04
N SER A 206 4.95 -11.68 -2.81
CA SER A 206 5.42 -11.41 -4.17
C SER A 206 6.85 -10.85 -4.13
N PRO A 207 7.66 -11.01 -5.19
CA PRO A 207 9.00 -10.40 -5.28
C PRO A 207 9.00 -8.90 -5.00
N SER A 208 8.02 -8.16 -5.53
CA SER A 208 7.83 -6.73 -5.26
C SER A 208 7.57 -6.44 -3.78
N ALA A 209 6.75 -7.25 -3.10
CA ALA A 209 6.50 -7.13 -1.66
C ALA A 209 7.71 -7.56 -0.82
N GLN A 210 8.40 -8.63 -1.22
CA GLN A 210 9.61 -9.12 -0.58
C GLN A 210 10.72 -8.06 -0.60
N LEU A 211 10.89 -7.35 -1.72
CA LEU A 211 11.81 -6.21 -1.82
C LEU A 211 11.51 -5.16 -0.74
N MET A 212 10.24 -4.80 -0.54
CA MET A 212 9.85 -3.84 0.50
C MET A 212 10.08 -4.40 1.92
N LEU A 213 9.80 -5.69 2.15
CA LEU A 213 10.08 -6.34 3.44
C LEU A 213 11.55 -6.26 3.81
N ASP A 214 12.43 -6.59 2.85
CA ASP A 214 13.87 -6.57 3.04
C ASP A 214 14.35 -5.15 3.36
N VAL A 215 13.82 -4.14 2.65
CA VAL A 215 14.14 -2.74 2.89
C VAL A 215 13.66 -2.27 4.28
N LEU A 216 12.46 -2.65 4.72
CA LEU A 216 11.95 -2.33 6.06
C LEU A 216 12.85 -2.95 7.14
N ARG A 217 13.19 -4.23 7.01
CA ARG A 217 14.07 -4.95 7.93
C ARG A 217 15.46 -4.32 8.02
N LEU A 218 16.06 -3.98 6.87
CA LEU A 218 17.35 -3.27 6.82
C LEU A 218 17.30 -1.91 7.52
N ARG A 219 16.12 -1.27 7.58
CA ARG A 219 15.89 0.01 8.27
C ARG A 219 15.47 -0.16 9.74
N GLY A 220 15.69 -1.35 10.31
CA GLY A 220 15.49 -1.62 11.72
C GLY A 220 14.04 -1.86 12.13
N TRP A 221 13.12 -2.04 11.17
CA TRP A 221 11.74 -2.39 11.52
C TRP A 221 11.67 -3.78 12.15
N CYS A 222 10.88 -3.89 13.22
CA CYS A 222 10.45 -5.15 13.81
C CYS A 222 9.83 -6.06 12.73
N PRO A 223 10.23 -7.35 12.63
CA PRO A 223 9.72 -8.29 11.63
C PRO A 223 8.19 -8.33 11.55
N PHE A 224 7.51 -8.44 12.70
CA PHE A 224 6.04 -8.39 12.79
C PHE A 224 5.44 -7.13 12.18
N TYR A 225 5.95 -5.95 12.54
CA TYR A 225 5.41 -4.70 12.03
C TYR A 225 5.74 -4.51 10.54
N ALA A 226 6.91 -4.95 10.09
CA ALA A 226 7.28 -4.91 8.69
C ALA A 226 6.33 -5.78 7.86
N ARG A 227 6.06 -7.02 8.29
CA ARG A 227 5.08 -7.89 7.62
C ARG A 227 3.67 -7.32 7.71
N LYS A 228 3.27 -6.81 8.87
CA LYS A 228 1.96 -6.18 9.08
C LYS A 228 1.71 -5.00 8.14
N VAL A 229 2.72 -4.19 7.86
CA VAL A 229 2.60 -3.10 6.88
C VAL A 229 2.24 -3.65 5.50
N LEU A 230 2.93 -4.70 5.04
CA LEU A 230 2.68 -5.32 3.74
C LEU A 230 1.32 -6.03 3.69
N THR A 231 0.86 -6.59 4.80
CA THR A 231 -0.43 -7.31 4.87
C THR A 231 -1.62 -6.43 5.21
N SER A 232 -1.42 -5.15 5.56
CA SER A 232 -2.50 -4.22 5.91
C SER A 232 -2.68 -3.06 4.94
N TYR A 233 -1.69 -2.77 4.09
CA TYR A 233 -1.70 -1.58 3.23
C TYR A 233 -1.33 -1.93 1.79
N ASN A 234 -1.85 -1.17 0.83
CA ASN A 234 -1.50 -1.29 -0.59
C ASN A 234 -0.03 -0.92 -0.88
N TYR A 235 0.46 -1.23 -2.08
CA TYR A 235 1.87 -1.03 -2.46
C TYR A 235 2.34 0.44 -2.35
N ALA A 236 1.49 1.44 -2.59
CA ALA A 236 1.90 2.86 -2.48
C ALA A 236 2.15 3.26 -1.02
N LEU A 237 1.25 2.89 -0.11
CA LEU A 237 1.40 3.14 1.32
C LEU A 237 2.52 2.29 1.93
N ALA A 238 2.58 1.00 1.59
CA ALA A 238 3.67 0.11 2.00
C ALA A 238 5.03 0.65 1.55
N TYR A 239 5.14 1.11 0.30
CA TYR A 239 6.34 1.77 -0.21
C TYR A 239 6.68 3.03 0.60
N TYR A 240 5.69 3.88 0.92
CA TYR A 240 5.91 5.06 1.77
C TYR A 240 6.50 4.68 3.14
N PHE A 241 6.00 3.62 3.78
CA PHE A 241 6.56 3.12 5.03
C PHE A 241 8.02 2.68 4.90
N THR A 242 8.44 2.13 3.76
CA THR A 242 9.86 1.81 3.55
C THR A 242 10.72 3.04 3.75
N ARG A 243 10.24 4.24 3.39
CA ARG A 243 10.99 5.50 3.49
C ARG A 243 11.09 6.06 4.92
N LEU A 244 10.48 5.41 5.90
CA LEU A 244 10.51 5.85 7.30
C LEU A 244 11.50 5.03 8.12
N PHE A 245 12.20 5.71 9.03
CA PHE A 245 12.89 5.04 10.12
C PHE A 245 11.91 4.72 11.24
N ARG A 246 12.01 3.52 11.82
CA ARG A 246 11.24 3.18 13.00
C ARG A 246 12.08 3.41 14.25
N THR A 247 11.74 4.45 15.00
CA THR A 247 12.32 4.71 16.32
C THR A 247 11.53 3.95 17.38
N TYR A 248 12.19 3.07 18.10
CA TYR A 248 11.62 2.39 19.26
C TYR A 248 11.99 3.10 20.55
N SER A 249 11.17 2.94 21.59
CA SER A 249 11.47 3.45 22.92
C SER A 249 12.82 2.92 23.42
N PRO A 250 13.65 3.77 24.06
CA PRO A 250 14.91 3.32 24.65
C PRO A 250 14.71 2.13 25.59
N GLY A 251 15.49 1.06 25.37
CA GLY A 251 15.41 -0.18 26.16
C GLY A 251 14.47 -1.26 25.62
N LEU A 252 13.67 -0.98 24.59
CA LEU A 252 12.84 -1.99 23.93
C LEU A 252 13.63 -2.69 22.81
N SER A 253 13.80 -4.01 22.90
CA SER A 253 14.49 -4.80 21.88
C SER A 253 13.50 -5.61 21.05
N HIS A 254 13.55 -5.44 19.73
CA HIS A 254 12.74 -6.20 18.78
C HIS A 254 13.46 -7.41 18.18
N ARG A 255 14.65 -7.77 18.71
CA ARG A 255 15.48 -8.87 18.16
C ARG A 255 14.81 -10.25 18.23
N SER A 256 13.92 -10.45 19.21
CA SER A 256 13.20 -11.72 19.41
C SER A 256 11.82 -11.74 18.74
N CYS A 257 11.44 -10.70 18.02
CA CYS A 257 10.16 -10.67 17.30
C CYS A 257 10.24 -11.54 16.05
N SER A 258 9.12 -12.19 15.71
CA SER A 258 8.96 -12.96 14.47
C SER A 258 8.05 -12.21 13.51
N ASP A 259 7.82 -12.79 12.34
CA ASP A 259 6.87 -12.27 11.36
C ASP A 259 5.40 -12.36 11.83
N ASP A 260 5.12 -13.23 12.79
CA ASP A 260 3.77 -13.53 13.27
C ASP A 260 3.48 -12.91 14.64
N GLU A 261 4.52 -12.53 15.40
CA GLU A 261 4.36 -11.95 16.74
C GLU A 261 5.42 -10.90 17.09
N CYS A 262 4.97 -9.80 17.70
CA CYS A 262 5.83 -8.80 18.32
C CYS A 262 5.90 -9.00 19.84
N VAL A 263 7.00 -9.59 20.32
CA VAL A 263 7.20 -9.87 21.75
C VAL A 263 7.94 -8.77 22.52
N ALA A 264 8.34 -7.68 21.84
CA ALA A 264 9.20 -6.65 22.43
C ALA A 264 8.59 -5.92 23.64
N SER A 265 7.25 -5.83 23.70
CA SER A 265 6.52 -5.22 24.82
C SER A 265 5.96 -6.24 25.80
N ASN A 266 6.26 -7.53 25.62
CA ASN A 266 5.78 -8.56 26.53
C ASN A 266 6.50 -8.37 27.88
N ALA A 267 5.71 -8.06 28.91
CA ALA A 267 6.22 -7.99 30.26
C ALA A 267 6.38 -9.41 30.80
N ASP A 268 7.60 -9.80 31.14
CA ASP A 268 7.80 -10.97 31.98
C ASP A 268 7.29 -10.64 33.38
N ILE A 269 6.18 -11.25 33.77
CA ILE A 269 5.49 -11.04 35.05
C ILE A 269 6.44 -11.27 36.24
N PHE A 270 7.45 -12.13 36.09
CA PHE A 270 8.38 -12.46 37.17
C PHE A 270 9.51 -11.44 37.33
N SER A 271 9.85 -10.70 36.28
CA SER A 271 10.93 -9.69 36.31
C SER A 271 10.45 -8.25 36.13
N TYR A 272 9.18 -8.04 35.80
CA TYR A 272 8.61 -6.72 35.58
C TYR A 272 8.49 -5.94 36.90
N VAL A 273 9.25 -4.85 37.00
CA VAL A 273 9.14 -3.89 38.10
C VAL A 273 8.19 -2.76 37.70
N PRO A 274 7.00 -2.63 38.32
CA PRO A 274 6.08 -1.56 38.00
C PRO A 274 6.68 -0.20 38.38
N LYS A 275 6.79 0.72 37.41
CA LYS A 275 7.34 2.08 37.60
C LYS A 275 6.57 2.94 38.63
N HIS A 276 5.35 2.55 38.97
CA HIS A 276 4.48 3.25 39.92
C HIS A 276 4.65 2.79 41.37
N ALA A 277 5.55 1.85 41.66
CA ALA A 277 5.86 1.45 43.04
C ALA A 277 6.93 2.38 43.65
N ARG A 278 6.59 3.05 44.75
CA ARG A 278 7.58 3.78 45.57
C ARG A 278 8.57 2.77 46.19
N ARG A 279 9.82 3.20 46.41
CA ARG A 279 10.85 2.37 47.08
C ARG A 279 10.32 1.89 48.44
N GLY A 280 10.25 0.58 48.66
CA GLY A 280 9.72 -0.04 49.88
C GLY A 280 8.22 -0.38 49.87
N CYS A 281 7.53 -0.24 48.73
CA CYS A 281 6.14 -0.69 48.60
C CYS A 281 6.04 -2.22 48.68
N LEU A 282 5.25 -2.73 49.63
CA LEU A 282 4.97 -4.17 49.83
C LEU A 282 3.58 -4.58 49.33
N CYS A 283 2.89 -3.72 48.58
CA CYS A 283 1.56 -4.02 48.06
C CYS A 283 1.62 -5.20 47.08
N GLN A 284 0.72 -6.16 47.22
CA GLN A 284 0.56 -7.22 46.23
C GLN A 284 0.03 -6.64 44.90
N PRO A 285 0.55 -7.08 43.74
CA PRO A 285 0.01 -6.71 42.44
C PRO A 285 -1.48 -7.07 42.36
N LYS A 286 -2.30 -6.13 41.89
CA LYS A 286 -3.71 -6.40 41.55
C LYS A 286 -3.78 -6.72 40.06
N ALA A 287 -4.18 -7.94 39.74
CA ALA A 287 -4.44 -8.38 38.37
C ALA A 287 -5.92 -8.20 38.02
N ALA A 288 -6.21 -8.02 36.73
CA ALA A 288 -7.57 -8.16 36.24
C ALA A 288 -8.02 -9.63 36.38
N PRO A 289 -9.32 -9.90 36.65
CA PRO A 289 -9.82 -11.27 36.76
C PRO A 289 -9.88 -11.92 35.36
N MET A 290 -8.74 -12.45 34.91
CA MET A 290 -8.57 -12.94 33.53
C MET A 290 -9.53 -14.07 33.16
N ASP A 291 -9.92 -14.91 34.12
CA ASP A 291 -10.89 -15.99 33.87
C ASP A 291 -12.29 -15.44 33.52
N GLN A 292 -12.72 -14.37 34.20
CA GLN A 292 -13.99 -13.70 33.90
C GLN A 292 -13.93 -12.99 32.55
N ILE A 293 -12.80 -12.35 32.23
CA ILE A 293 -12.58 -11.71 30.93
C ILE A 293 -12.63 -12.74 29.81
N ARG A 294 -11.97 -13.90 29.98
CA ARG A 294 -11.98 -14.98 29.00
C ARG A 294 -13.39 -15.50 28.77
N ALA A 295 -14.14 -15.78 29.84
CA ALA A 295 -15.51 -16.27 29.73
C ALA A 295 -16.41 -15.30 28.95
N ILE A 296 -16.27 -14.00 29.17
CA ILE A 296 -17.03 -12.97 28.43
C ILE A 296 -16.68 -12.98 26.94
N ILE A 297 -15.38 -13.08 26.60
CA ILE A 297 -14.92 -13.09 25.20
C ILE A 297 -15.41 -14.36 24.49
N GLU A 298 -15.35 -15.51 25.16
CA GLU A 298 -15.82 -16.79 24.63
C GLU A 298 -17.33 -16.78 24.34
N ASP A 299 -18.10 -16.03 25.13
CA ASP A 299 -19.54 -15.79 24.91
C ASP A 299 -19.83 -14.69 23.86
N GLY A 300 -18.78 -14.14 23.22
CA GLY A 300 -18.88 -13.08 22.20
C GLY A 300 -19.13 -11.67 22.73
N GLY A 301 -19.04 -11.47 24.05
CA GLY A 301 -19.23 -10.18 24.71
C GLY A 301 -17.97 -9.31 24.74
N VAL A 302 -18.14 -8.02 25.05
CA VAL A 302 -17.02 -7.08 25.28
C VAL A 302 -16.78 -6.95 26.79
N PRO A 303 -15.61 -7.39 27.30
CA PRO A 303 -15.32 -7.34 28.73
C PRO A 303 -15.01 -5.91 29.17
N LEU A 304 -15.70 -5.45 30.20
CA LEU A 304 -15.42 -4.19 30.89
C LEU A 304 -14.87 -4.49 32.28
N ILE A 305 -13.83 -3.75 32.66
CA ILE A 305 -13.20 -3.87 33.98
C ILE A 305 -13.69 -2.73 34.87
N ARG A 306 -14.23 -3.08 36.04
CA ARG A 306 -14.61 -2.12 37.07
C ARG A 306 -13.59 -2.14 38.20
N LEU A 307 -13.01 -0.98 38.49
CA LEU A 307 -12.15 -0.77 39.66
C LEU A 307 -12.98 -0.15 40.78
N ARG A 308 -13.08 -0.85 41.93
CA ARG A 308 -13.73 -0.35 43.14
C ARG A 308 -12.67 -0.14 44.22
N GLY A 309 -12.37 1.12 44.53
CA GLY A 309 -11.46 1.49 45.61
C GLY A 309 -12.19 1.74 46.93
N SER A 310 -11.59 1.36 48.05
CA SER A 310 -11.98 1.79 49.40
C SER A 310 -10.93 2.74 49.95
N SER A 311 -11.30 4.01 50.15
CA SER A 311 -10.40 5.04 50.72
C SER A 311 -10.02 4.76 52.18
N LYS A 312 -10.83 3.97 52.90
CA LYS A 312 -10.61 3.64 54.32
C LYS A 312 -9.58 2.53 54.54
N THR A 313 -9.43 1.61 53.58
CA THR A 313 -8.55 0.42 53.70
C THR A 313 -7.45 0.40 52.65
N GLY A 314 -7.45 1.32 51.68
CA GLY A 314 -6.51 1.32 50.55
C GLY A 314 -6.69 0.11 49.61
N SER A 315 -7.75 -0.67 49.78
CA SER A 315 -8.01 -1.88 48.98
C SER A 315 -8.72 -1.52 47.67
N VAL A 316 -8.25 -2.08 46.56
CA VAL A 316 -8.90 -2.02 45.26
C VAL A 316 -9.36 -3.42 44.87
N ASN A 317 -10.64 -3.56 44.54
CA ASN A 317 -11.24 -4.76 43.95
C ASN A 317 -11.45 -4.53 42.45
N CYS A 318 -11.31 -5.61 41.68
CA CYS A 318 -11.31 -5.61 40.24
C CYS A 318 -12.25 -6.72 39.76
N ASP A 319 -13.35 -6.35 39.12
CA ASP A 319 -14.38 -7.28 38.61
C ASP A 319 -14.55 -7.05 37.10
N ALA A 320 -14.74 -8.13 36.33
CA ALA A 320 -15.07 -8.03 34.92
C ALA A 320 -16.58 -8.27 34.71
N PHE A 321 -17.18 -7.51 33.79
CA PHE A 321 -18.60 -7.60 33.46
C PHE A 321 -18.82 -7.28 31.97
N THR A 322 -19.93 -7.74 31.40
CA THR A 322 -20.37 -7.39 30.04
C THR A 322 -21.19 -6.11 30.05
N HIS A 323 -21.02 -5.26 29.04
CA HIS A 323 -22.00 -4.18 28.80
C HIS A 323 -23.29 -4.84 28.28
N THR A 324 -24.35 -4.79 29.08
CA THR A 324 -25.72 -5.08 28.65
C THR A 324 -26.23 -4.01 27.69
#